data_AF-A0A3P7TEK5-F1
#
_entry.id   AF-A0A3P7TEK5-F1
#
_cell.length_a   1.000
_cell.length_b   1.000
_cell.length_c   1.000
_cell.angle_alpha   90.00
_cell.angle_beta   90.00
_cell.angle_gamma   90.00
#
_symmetry.space_group_name_H-M   'P 1'
#
loop_
_entity.id
_entity.type
_entity.pdbx_description
1 polymer ?
#
loop_
_entity_poly.entity_id
_entity_poly.type
_entity_poly.pdbx_seq_one_letter_code
_entity_poly.pdbx_strand_id
1 'polypeptide(L)' 'MEQKERGLHVAVWTVNDVAEMHWMLEDLSIPILTDHPSYVSKMTHLSAIREKNYHDSALESAANDLVN' A
#
# COMPACT_ATOMS: atom_id res chain seq x y z
N MET A 1 -4.75 27.61 3.40
CA MET A 1 -5.00 26.59 4.43
C MET A 1 -3.66 26.12 4.97
N GLU A 2 -3.14 26.77 6.01
CA GLU A 2 -1.85 26.44 6.66
C GLU A 2 -2.09 25.70 7.99
N GLN A 3 -2.66 24.50 7.92
CA GLN A 3 -2.77 23.58 9.09
C GLN A 3 -1.65 22.53 9.14
N LYS A 4 -0.70 22.56 8.21
CA LYS A 4 0.29 21.48 8.04
C LYS A 4 1.39 21.42 9.11
N GLU A 5 1.66 22.50 9.85
CA GLU A 5 2.83 22.58 10.74
C GLU A 5 2.55 22.34 12.24
N ARG A 6 1.30 22.08 12.63
CA ARG A 6 0.91 21.86 14.05
C ARG A 6 0.33 20.47 14.34
N GLY A 7 0.53 19.50 13.45
CA GLY A 7 0.08 18.12 13.66
C GLY A 7 0.97 17.36 14.64
N LEU A 8 0.38 16.57 15.54
CA LEU A 8 1.12 15.61 16.36
C LEU A 8 1.46 14.39 15.51
N HIS A 9 2.74 14.01 15.45
CA HIS A 9 3.15 12.78 14.80
C HIS A 9 2.66 11.57 15.60
N VAL A 10 1.87 10.71 14.96
CA VAL A 10 1.32 9.50 15.56
C VAL A 10 1.74 8.28 14.74
N ALA A 11 1.87 7.14 15.41
CA ALA A 11 2.10 5.84 14.80
C ALA A 11 1.26 4.78 15.55
N VAL A 12 0.90 3.70 14.86
CA VAL A 12 0.05 2.64 15.43
C VAL A 12 0.83 1.33 15.58
N TRP A 13 0.70 0.67 16.73
CA TRP A 13 1.24 -0.67 16.98
C TRP A 13 0.15 -1.59 17.57
N THR A 14 0.06 -2.89 17.23
CA THR A 14 0.66 -3.61 16.08
C THR A 14 -0.46 -3.90 15.08
N VAL A 15 -0.24 -3.61 13.80
CA VAL A 15 -1.23 -3.81 12.73
C VAL A 15 -0.79 -4.97 11.85
N ASN A 16 -1.56 -6.06 11.83
CA ASN A 16 -1.25 -7.28 11.10
C ASN A 16 -2.34 -7.70 10.09
N ASP A 17 -3.50 -7.03 10.11
CA ASP A 17 -4.54 -7.23 9.10
C ASP A 17 -4.24 -6.42 7.84
N VAL A 18 -4.25 -7.08 6.68
CA VAL A 18 -3.86 -6.47 5.40
C VAL A 18 -4.81 -5.34 4.99
N ALA A 19 -6.10 -5.41 5.31
CA ALA A 19 -7.02 -4.33 4.95
C ALA A 19 -6.78 -3.10 5.83
N GLU A 20 -6.55 -3.28 7.13
CA GLU A 20 -6.18 -2.18 8.04
C GLU A 20 -4.84 -1.55 7.65
N MET A 21 -3.83 -2.36 7.31
CA MET A 21 -2.54 -1.86 6.82
C MET A 21 -2.71 -1.00 5.57
N HIS A 22 -3.53 -1.44 4.61
CA HIS A 22 -3.79 -0.68 3.37
C HIS A 22 -4.36 0.68 3.70
N TRP A 23 -5.43 0.69 4.49
CA TRP A 23 -6.15 1.91 4.83
C TRP A 23 -5.27 2.92 5.60
N MET A 24 -4.49 2.44 6.57
CA MET A 24 -3.58 3.31 7.34
C MET A 24 -2.46 3.89 6.49
N LEU A 25 -1.83 3.08 5.62
CA LEU A 25 -0.68 3.51 4.83
C LEU A 25 -1.07 4.38 3.63
N GLU A 26 -2.11 3.99 2.89
CA GLU A 26 -2.49 4.64 1.63
C GLU A 26 -3.47 5.79 1.83
N ASP A 27 -4.53 5.58 2.62
CA ASP A 27 -5.60 6.57 2.76
C ASP A 27 -5.31 7.60 3.87
N LEU A 28 -4.72 7.15 4.98
CA LEU A 28 -4.46 8.01 6.14
C LEU A 28 -3.01 8.53 6.22
N SER A 29 -2.07 7.91 5.48
CA SER A 29 -0.62 8.21 5.56
C SER A 29 -0.06 8.12 6.99
N ILE A 30 -0.55 7.15 7.79
CA ILE A 30 -0.13 6.92 9.17
C ILE A 30 0.91 5.78 9.21
N PRO A 31 2.09 5.98 9.81
CA PRO A 31 3.07 4.92 10.02
C PRO A 31 2.56 3.82 10.96
N ILE A 32 2.91 2.56 10.67
CA ILE A 32 2.52 1.40 11.47
C ILE A 32 3.73 0.57 11.89
N LEU A 33 3.60 -0.11 13.03
CA LEU A 33 4.44 -1.25 13.43
C LEU A 33 3.68 -2.54 13.11
N THR A 34 4.33 -3.50 12.45
CA THR A 34 3.73 -4.75 12.00
C THR A 34 4.70 -5.92 12.17
N ASP A 35 4.16 -7.10 12.46
CA ASP A 35 4.92 -8.36 12.45
C ASP A 35 5.13 -8.90 11.02
N HIS A 36 4.50 -8.27 10.02
CA HIS A 36 4.54 -8.66 8.62
C HIS A 36 5.14 -7.56 7.73
N PRO A 37 6.42 -7.17 7.92
CA PRO A 37 7.04 -6.08 7.17
C PRO A 37 7.08 -6.33 5.66
N SER A 38 7.04 -7.59 5.23
CA SER A 38 7.00 -7.96 3.82
C SER A 38 5.72 -7.48 3.10
N TYR A 39 4.62 -7.27 3.83
CA TYR A 39 3.37 -6.77 3.24
C TYR A 39 3.44 -5.29 2.88
N VAL A 40 4.21 -4.50 3.63
CA VAL A 40 4.44 -3.08 3.30
C VAL A 40 5.11 -2.94 1.93
N SER A 41 6.16 -3.74 1.67
CA SER A 41 6.83 -3.74 0.37
C SER A 41 5.91 -4.18 -0.78
N LYS A 42 5.04 -5.18 -0.54
CA LYS A 42 4.05 -5.62 -1.53
C LYS A 42 3.02 -4.52 -1.83
N MET A 43 2.53 -3.82 -0.81
CA MET A 43 1.58 -2.72 -0.98
C MET A 43 2.17 -1.59 -1.82
N THR A 44 3.37 -1.12 -1.48
CA THR A 44 4.06 -0.09 -2.27
C THR A 44 4.24 -0.51 -3.73
N HIS A 45 4.58 -1.78 -3.96
CA HIS A 45 4.69 -2.32 -5.30
C HIS A 45 3.34 -2.31 -6.04
N LEU A 46 2.25 -2.73 -5.40
CA LEU A 46 0.90 -2.71 -5.96
C LEU A 46 0.41 -1.28 -6.26
N SER A 47 0.71 -0.32 -5.39
CA SER A 47 0.40 1.10 -5.62
C SER A 47 1.10 1.64 -6.87
N ALA A 48 2.39 1.31 -7.05
CA ALA A 48 3.14 1.69 -8.24
C ALA A 48 2.61 1.05 -9.53
N ILE A 49 2.10 -0.19 -9.46
CA ILE A 49 1.41 -0.84 -10.59
C ILE A 49 0.09 -0.13 -10.90
N ARG A 50 -0.70 0.19 -9.85
CA ARG A 50 -1.98 0.91 -9.99
C ARG A 50 -1.79 2.28 -10.64
N GLU A 51 -0.75 3.03 -10.28
CA GLU A 51 -0.39 4.31 -10.90
C GLU A 51 -0.11 4.19 -12.40
N LYS A 52 0.38 3.03 -12.85
CA LYS A 52 0.60 2.72 -14.27
C LYS A 52 -0.66 2.20 -14.97
N ASN A 53 -1.83 2.26 -14.33
CA ASN A 53 -3.07 1.65 -14.80
C ASN A 53 -2.89 0.16 -15.16
N TYR A 54 -2.09 -0.57 -14.39
CA TYR A 54 -1.80 -1.98 -14.63
C TYR A 54 -1.15 -2.30 -15.99
N HIS A 55 -0.61 -1.31 -16.70
CA HIS A 55 0.21 -1.52 -17.90
C HIS A 55 1.61 -2.04 -17.53
N ASP A 56 1.64 -3.25 -17.00
CA ASP A 56 2.87 -4.00 -16.74
C ASP A 56 2.86 -5.25 -17.60
N SER A 57 3.91 -5.44 -18.40
CA SER A 57 4.00 -6.55 -19.35
C SER A 57 3.94 -7.92 -18.68
N ALA A 58 4.37 -8.03 -17.41
CA ALA A 58 4.25 -9.27 -16.65
C ALA A 58 2.78 -9.57 -16.28
N LEU A 59 1.97 -8.55 -16.00
CA LEU A 59 0.54 -8.70 -15.71
C LEU A 59 -0.26 -9.04 -16.97
N GLU A 60 0.08 -8.42 -18.10
CA GLU A 60 -0.53 -8.73 -19.39
C GLU A 60 -0.26 -10.19 -19.80
N SER A 61 0.97 -10.67 -19.60
CA SER A 61 1.33 -12.08 -19.82
C SER A 61 0.53 -13.01 -18.92
N ALA A 62 0.47 -12.73 -17.61
CA ALA A 62 -0.25 -13.57 -16.66
C ALA A 62 -1.77 -13.62 -16.92
N ALA A 63 -2.36 -12.51 -17.36
CA ALA A 63 -3.77 -12.46 -17.76
C ALA A 63 -4.05 -13.34 -18.99
N ASN A 64 -3.14 -13.35 -19.97
CA ASN A 64 -3.26 -14.19 -21.16
C ASN A 64 -3.09 -15.68 -20.85
N ASP A 65 -2.25 -16.04 -19.88
CA ASP A 65 -2.07 -17.43 -19.43
C ASP A 65 -3.32 -17.99 -18.71
N LEU A 66 -4.18 -17.13 -18.16
CA LEU A 66 -5.44 -17.53 -17.50
C LEU A 66 -6.61 -17.76 -18.47
N VAL A 67 -6.49 -17.27 -19.71
CA VAL A 67 -7.55 -17.36 -20.74
C VAL A 67 -7.31 -18.52 -21.72
N ASN A 68 -6.15 -19.16 -21.68
CA ASN A 68 -5.80 -20.37 -22.44
C ASN A 68 -5.96 -21.64 -21.60
#